data_AF-A0A8E6Y9I8-F1
#
_entry.id   AF-A0A8E6Y9I8-F1
#
_cell.length_a   1.000
_cell.length_b   1.000
_cell.length_c   1.000
_cell.angle_alpha   90.00
_cell.angle_beta   90.00
_cell.angle_gamma   90.00
#
_symmetry.space_group_name_H-M   'P 1'
#
loop_
_entity.id
_entity.type
_entity.pdbx_description
1 polymer ?
#
loop_
_entity_poly.entity_id
_entity_poly.type
_entity_poly.pdbx_seq_one_letter_code
_entity_poly.pdbx_strand_id
1 'polypeptide(L)'
;QYKEMEEKVSSTLSGLEGELKGTFYPLTGMNKEVQQKLIDDHFLFKEGDRFLQAANACRYWPHGRGIYHNDKKTFLIWCNEEDHLRIISMQMGGDLGEVYRRLVKGVTDIEQRIPFSHHDRLGFLTFCPTNLGTTIR
;
A
#
# COMPACT_ATOMS: atom_id res chain seq x y z
N GLN A 1 -5.79 -14.99 -8.11
CA GLN A 1 -4.80 -13.92 -8.28
C GLN A 1 -5.04 -12.72 -7.38
N TYR A 2 -6.01 -11.81 -7.60
CA TYR A 2 -6.20 -10.64 -6.72
C TYR A 2 -6.43 -11.00 -5.23
N LYS A 3 -7.31 -11.98 -4.95
CA LYS A 3 -7.55 -12.47 -3.58
C LYS A 3 -6.34 -13.19 -2.98
N GLU A 4 -5.65 -14.02 -3.76
CA GLU A 4 -4.43 -14.70 -3.29
C GLU A 4 -3.33 -13.69 -2.92
N MET A 5 -3.21 -12.60 -3.70
CA MET A 5 -2.28 -11.50 -3.39
C MET A 5 -2.70 -10.77 -2.11
N GLU A 6 -3.99 -10.46 -1.97
CA GLU A 6 -4.55 -9.86 -0.75
C GLU A 6 -4.29 -10.72 0.49
N GLU A 7 -4.53 -12.04 0.41
CA GLU A 7 -4.29 -13.00 1.49
C GLU A 7 -2.79 -13.06 1.84
N LYS A 8 -1.91 -13.14 0.84
CA LYS A 8 -0.46 -13.15 1.06
C LYS A 8 0.04 -11.86 1.72
N VAL A 9 -0.42 -10.72 1.24
CA VAL A 9 -0.07 -9.40 1.78
C VAL A 9 -0.61 -9.28 3.21
N SER A 10 -1.91 -9.47 3.43
CA SER A 10 -2.53 -9.32 4.75
C SER A 10 -1.91 -10.25 5.80
N SER A 11 -1.64 -11.52 5.44
CA SER A 11 -0.92 -12.47 6.30
C SER A 11 0.48 -11.98 6.66
N THR A 12 1.25 -11.50 5.67
CA THR A 12 2.59 -10.98 5.92
C THR A 12 2.56 -9.76 6.86
N LEU A 13 1.66 -8.82 6.59
CA LEU A 13 1.56 -7.56 7.33
C LEU A 13 1.06 -7.75 8.76
N SER A 14 0.30 -8.82 9.04
CA SER A 14 -0.11 -9.19 10.40
C SER A 14 1.06 -9.48 11.34
N GLY A 15 2.22 -9.84 10.80
CA GLY A 15 3.44 -10.09 11.58
C GLY A 15 4.33 -8.87 11.77
N LEU A 16 3.87 -7.65 11.40
CA LEU A 16 4.62 -6.43 11.68
C LEU A 16 4.49 -6.07 13.16
N GLU A 17 5.61 -5.68 13.76
CA GLU A 17 5.71 -5.44 15.20
C GLU A 17 6.12 -3.99 15.54
N GLY A 18 6.08 -3.67 16.84
CA GLY A 18 6.50 -2.38 17.37
C GLY A 18 5.73 -1.21 16.74
N GLU A 19 6.46 -0.22 16.24
CA GLU A 19 5.86 0.98 15.62
C GLU A 19 5.11 0.72 14.30
N LEU A 20 5.36 -0.44 13.66
CA LEU A 20 4.74 -0.83 12.40
C LEU A 20 3.49 -1.68 12.61
N LYS A 21 3.25 -2.17 13.83
CA LYS A 21 2.09 -3.00 14.18
C LYS A 21 0.78 -2.27 13.86
N GLY A 22 -0.17 -3.01 13.29
CA GLY A 22 -1.39 -2.45 12.73
C GLY A 22 -2.38 -3.51 12.29
N THR A 23 -3.37 -3.07 11.53
CA THR A 23 -4.48 -3.91 11.07
C THR A 23 -4.67 -3.75 9.57
N PHE A 24 -4.95 -4.86 8.89
CA PHE A 24 -5.37 -4.88 7.49
C PHE A 24 -6.89 -4.80 7.39
N TYR A 25 -7.39 -3.89 6.56
CA TYR A 25 -8.80 -3.65 6.31
C TYR A 25 -9.10 -3.93 4.83
N PRO A 26 -9.75 -5.06 4.50
CA PRO A 26 -10.19 -5.31 3.13
C PRO A 26 -11.24 -4.29 2.72
N LEU A 27 -11.20 -3.80 1.48
CA LEU A 27 -12.25 -2.92 0.94
C LEU A 27 -13.55 -3.72 0.73
N THR A 28 -13.44 -5.03 0.48
CA THR A 28 -14.61 -5.91 0.38
C THR A 28 -15.30 -6.01 1.74
N GLY A 29 -16.55 -5.56 1.84
CA GLY A 29 -17.30 -5.56 3.10
C GLY A 29 -17.03 -4.37 4.02
N MET A 30 -16.18 -3.42 3.62
CA MET A 30 -15.95 -2.20 4.39
C MET A 30 -17.22 -1.32 4.40
N ASN A 31 -17.61 -0.82 5.57
CA ASN A 31 -18.69 0.16 5.69
C ASN A 31 -18.32 1.44 4.90
N LYS A 32 -19.25 1.96 4.11
CA LYS A 32 -19.10 3.19 3.31
C LYS A 32 -18.73 4.42 4.14
N GLU A 33 -19.22 4.53 5.37
CA GLU A 33 -18.86 5.63 6.28
C GLU A 33 -17.38 5.56 6.69
N VAL A 34 -16.90 4.34 6.97
CA VAL A 34 -15.48 4.10 7.30
C VAL A 34 -14.62 4.34 6.06
N GLN A 35 -15.06 3.85 4.89
CA GLN A 35 -14.38 4.06 3.62
C GLN A 35 -14.23 5.56 3.32
N GLN A 36 -15.33 6.33 3.45
CA GLN A 36 -15.32 7.77 3.20
C GLN A 36 -14.43 8.50 4.20
N LYS A 37 -14.49 8.16 5.49
CA LYS A 37 -13.62 8.75 6.50
C LYS A 37 -12.14 8.49 6.21
N LEU A 38 -11.76 7.30 5.74
CA LEU A 38 -10.38 7.01 5.36
C LEU A 38 -9.94 7.80 4.12
N ILE A 39 -10.84 8.09 3.18
CA ILE A 39 -10.56 8.98 2.03
C ILE A 39 -10.37 10.42 2.51
N ASP A 40 -11.26 10.90 3.38
CA ASP A 40 -11.23 12.26 3.91
C ASP A 40 -9.99 12.52 4.77
N ASP A 41 -9.55 11.51 5.54
CA ASP A 41 -8.31 11.55 6.30
C ASP A 41 -7.03 11.39 5.41
N HIS A 42 -7.18 11.33 4.08
CA HIS A 42 -6.12 11.10 3.09
C HIS A 42 -5.37 9.76 3.23
N PHE A 43 -5.99 8.77 3.86
CA PHE A 43 -5.41 7.44 4.07
C PHE A 43 -5.77 6.44 2.98
N LEU A 44 -6.96 6.55 2.36
CA LEU A 44 -7.43 5.61 1.34
C LEU A 44 -7.44 6.24 -0.05
N PHE A 45 -7.09 5.42 -1.04
CA PHE A 45 -7.20 5.76 -2.46
C PHE A 45 -8.66 5.89 -2.90
N LYS A 46 -8.91 6.80 -3.84
CA LYS A 46 -10.24 6.99 -4.43
C LYS A 46 -10.56 5.88 -5.43
N GLU A 47 -11.80 5.42 -5.43
CA GLU A 47 -12.32 4.58 -6.49
C GLU A 47 -12.44 5.39 -7.80
N GLY A 48 -12.23 4.72 -8.93
CA GLY A 48 -12.64 5.26 -10.23
C GLY A 48 -11.71 6.28 -10.88
N ASP A 49 -10.39 6.15 -10.68
CA ASP A 49 -9.45 6.89 -11.54
C ASP A 49 -9.64 6.48 -13.01
N ARG A 50 -9.95 7.46 -13.86
CA ARG A 50 -10.27 7.24 -15.27
C ARG A 50 -9.13 6.61 -16.06
N PHE A 51 -7.88 6.89 -15.70
CA PHE A 51 -6.70 6.37 -16.38
C PHE A 51 -6.47 4.91 -15.99
N LEU A 52 -6.60 4.57 -14.70
CA LEU A 52 -6.52 3.18 -14.23
C LEU A 52 -7.66 2.33 -14.80
N GLN A 53 -8.87 2.88 -14.90
CA GLN A 53 -10.00 2.19 -15.54
C GLN A 53 -9.74 1.92 -17.03
N ALA A 54 -9.28 2.92 -17.77
CA ALA A 54 -8.96 2.77 -19.20
C ALA A 54 -7.84 1.75 -19.43
N ALA A 55 -6.89 1.65 -18.49
CA ALA A 55 -5.81 0.66 -18.52
C ALA A 55 -6.23 -0.74 -18.03
N ASN A 56 -7.51 -0.97 -17.72
CA ASN A 56 -8.03 -2.21 -17.13
C ASN A 56 -7.44 -2.58 -15.75
N ALA A 57 -6.83 -1.63 -15.04
CA ALA A 57 -6.24 -1.85 -13.72
C ALA A 57 -7.28 -1.96 -12.60
N CYS A 58 -8.53 -1.57 -12.85
CA CYS A 58 -9.63 -1.57 -11.88
C CYS A 58 -10.58 -2.77 -11.98
N ARG A 59 -10.22 -3.84 -12.69
CA ARG A 59 -11.10 -5.02 -12.84
C ARG A 59 -11.41 -5.66 -11.49
N TYR A 60 -12.65 -6.16 -11.35
CA TYR A 60 -13.16 -6.89 -10.19
C TYR A 60 -13.23 -6.08 -8.87
N TRP A 61 -13.14 -4.75 -8.92
CA TRP A 61 -13.29 -3.89 -7.75
C TRP A 61 -14.54 -4.21 -6.92
N PRO A 62 -14.48 -4.25 -5.57
CA PRO A 62 -13.32 -4.01 -4.70
C PRO A 62 -12.55 -5.28 -4.30
N HIS A 63 -12.75 -6.41 -4.98
CA HIS A 63 -12.18 -7.70 -4.58
C HIS A 63 -10.65 -7.71 -4.67
N GLY A 64 -9.97 -8.24 -3.64
CA GLY A 64 -8.50 -8.26 -3.60
C GLY A 64 -7.86 -6.95 -3.15
N ARG A 65 -8.65 -5.92 -2.85
CA ARG A 65 -8.12 -4.60 -2.48
C ARG A 65 -8.25 -4.38 -0.99
N GLY A 66 -7.24 -3.74 -0.41
CA GLY A 66 -7.23 -3.45 1.01
C GLY A 66 -6.31 -2.30 1.36
N ILE A 67 -6.44 -1.86 2.61
CA ILE A 67 -5.52 -0.94 3.24
C ILE A 67 -5.03 -1.52 4.55
N TYR A 68 -3.72 -1.47 4.78
CA TYR A 68 -3.13 -1.65 6.09
C TYR A 68 -2.77 -0.28 6.66
N HIS A 69 -2.91 -0.10 7.96
CA HIS A 69 -2.23 0.97 8.65
C HIS A 69 -1.83 0.57 10.07
N ASN A 70 -0.73 1.15 10.56
CA ASN A 70 -0.35 1.03 11.96
C ASN A 70 -1.33 1.77 12.88
N ASP A 71 -1.26 1.49 14.18
CA ASP A 71 -2.18 2.08 15.18
C ASP A 71 -2.14 3.61 15.20
N LYS A 72 -0.97 4.19 14.89
CA LYS A 72 -0.75 5.64 14.84
C LYS A 72 -1.13 6.29 13.52
N LYS A 73 -1.54 5.52 12.51
CA LYS A 73 -1.81 5.98 11.14
C LYS A 73 -0.65 6.78 10.51
N THR A 74 0.58 6.42 10.84
CA THR A 74 1.81 7.02 10.31
C THR A 74 2.57 6.12 9.34
N PHE A 75 2.13 4.87 9.23
CA PHE A 75 2.63 3.89 8.27
C PHE A 75 1.43 3.16 7.67
N LEU A 76 1.28 3.23 6.36
CA LEU A 76 0.14 2.70 5.62
C LEU A 76 0.61 1.89 4.41
N ILE A 77 -0.17 0.91 4.00
CA ILE A 77 0.08 0.13 2.80
C ILE A 77 -1.21 -0.06 2.03
N TRP A 78 -1.23 0.35 0.77
CA TRP A 78 -2.32 0.04 -0.15
C TRP A 78 -2.02 -1.26 -0.87
N CYS A 79 -3.01 -2.15 -0.91
CA CYS A 79 -2.92 -3.44 -1.57
C CYS A 79 -3.79 -3.43 -2.83
N ASN A 80 -3.18 -3.78 -3.98
CA ASN A 80 -3.82 -3.92 -5.29
C ASN A 80 -4.61 -2.68 -5.76
N GLU A 81 -4.02 -1.49 -5.60
CA GLU A 81 -4.61 -0.25 -6.08
C GLU A 81 -4.25 -0.01 -7.56
N GLU A 82 -3.09 0.58 -7.82
CA GLU A 82 -2.37 0.66 -9.10
C GLU A 82 -1.28 -0.42 -9.16
N ASP A 83 -0.41 -0.43 -8.14
CA ASP A 83 0.61 -1.47 -7.91
C ASP A 83 0.11 -2.53 -6.92
N HIS A 84 0.81 -3.67 -6.84
CA HIS A 84 0.51 -4.70 -5.83
C HIS A 84 0.59 -4.14 -4.41
N LEU A 85 1.62 -3.34 -4.14
CA LEU A 85 1.86 -2.68 -2.86
C LEU A 85 2.28 -1.23 -3.09
N ARG A 86 1.66 -0.30 -2.35
CA ARG A 86 2.18 1.06 -2.16
C ARG A 86 2.41 1.28 -0.68
N ILE A 87 3.67 1.44 -0.28
CA ILE A 87 4.09 1.60 1.12
C ILE A 87 4.28 3.08 1.40
N ILE A 88 3.62 3.59 2.43
CA ILE A 88 3.50 5.01 2.72
C ILE A 88 3.92 5.24 4.18
N SER A 89 4.81 6.21 4.40
CA SER A 89 5.10 6.75 5.73
C SER A 89 4.74 8.22 5.72
N MET A 90 4.02 8.68 6.74
CA MET A 90 3.56 10.06 6.82
C MET A 90 3.36 10.50 8.27
N GLN A 91 3.44 11.81 8.51
CA GLN A 91 3.08 12.44 9.79
C GLN A 91 2.82 13.93 9.55
N MET A 92 2.18 14.59 10.52
CA MET A 92 2.08 16.04 10.53
C MET A 92 3.44 16.67 10.88
N GLY A 93 3.71 17.88 10.35
CA GLY A 93 4.98 18.56 10.51
C GLY A 93 6.00 18.23 9.40
N GLY A 94 7.27 18.58 9.63
CA GLY A 94 8.32 18.55 8.59
C GLY A 94 9.50 17.63 8.89
N ASP A 95 9.38 16.69 9.84
CA ASP A 95 10.47 15.74 10.15
C ASP A 95 10.56 14.64 9.09
N LEU A 96 11.16 14.98 7.95
CA LEU A 96 11.42 14.04 6.86
C LEU A 96 12.32 12.88 7.31
N GLY A 97 13.22 13.11 8.27
CA GLY A 97 14.15 12.09 8.75
C GLY A 97 13.44 10.97 9.50
N GLU A 98 12.44 11.29 10.31
CA GLU A 98 11.57 10.29 10.94
C GLU A 98 10.71 9.55 9.92
N VAL A 99 10.05 10.27 9.01
CA VAL A 99 9.21 9.69 7.96
C VAL A 99 9.99 8.69 7.12
N TYR A 100 11.19 9.07 6.66
CA TYR A 100 12.04 8.24 5.83
C TYR A 100 12.58 7.03 6.59
N ARG A 101 13.04 7.18 7.83
CA ARG A 101 13.50 6.04 8.65
C ARG A 101 12.40 5.00 8.86
N ARG A 102 11.17 5.45 9.14
CA ARG A 102 10.01 4.56 9.27
C ARG A 102 9.68 3.85 7.95
N LEU A 103 9.76 4.55 6.81
CA LEU A 103 9.58 3.95 5.49
C LEU A 103 10.62 2.86 5.22
N VAL A 104 11.91 3.18 5.38
CA VAL A 104 13.02 2.23 5.15
C VAL A 104 12.88 0.99 6.02
N LYS A 105 12.55 1.17 7.31
CA LYS A 105 12.31 0.05 8.22
C LYS A 105 11.16 -0.84 7.74
N GLY A 106 10.04 -0.23 7.35
CA GLY A 106 8.88 -0.96 6.84
C GLY A 106 9.18 -1.74 5.57
N VAL A 107 9.82 -1.11 4.58
CA VAL A 107 10.20 -1.78 3.32
C VAL A 107 11.17 -2.93 3.58
N THR A 108 12.20 -2.72 4.41
CA THR A 108 13.21 -3.75 4.72
C THR A 108 12.59 -4.97 5.39
N ASP A 109 11.66 -4.79 6.33
CA ASP A 109 10.97 -5.90 7.01
C ASP A 109 10.04 -6.66 6.06
N ILE A 110 9.32 -5.94 5.18
CA ILE A 110 8.41 -6.57 4.22
C ILE A 110 9.17 -7.33 3.13
N GLU A 111 10.27 -6.78 2.62
CA GLU A 111 11.08 -7.40 1.56
C GLU A 111 11.70 -8.74 2.00
N GLN A 112 11.99 -8.91 3.30
CA GLN A 112 12.44 -10.19 3.86
C GLN A 112 11.36 -11.29 3.79
N ARG A 113 10.09 -10.91 3.65
CA ARG A 113 8.93 -11.82 3.71
C ARG A 113 8.22 -11.96 2.36
N ILE A 114 8.27 -10.93 1.51
CA ILE A 114 7.67 -10.90 0.17
C ILE A 114 8.76 -10.55 -0.85
N PRO A 115 9.09 -11.46 -1.78
CA PRO A 115 10.03 -11.14 -2.84
C PRO A 115 9.42 -10.10 -3.79
N PHE A 116 10.12 -8.98 -3.99
CA PHE A 116 9.75 -7.94 -4.94
C PHE A 116 10.38 -8.17 -6.31
N SER A 117 9.66 -7.74 -7.35
CA SER A 117 10.15 -7.82 -8.73
C SER A 117 11.18 -6.71 -8.98
N HIS A 118 12.43 -7.09 -9.21
CA HIS A 118 13.53 -6.19 -9.53
C HIS A 118 14.17 -6.57 -10.88
N HIS A 119 14.61 -5.57 -11.63
CA HIS A 119 15.32 -5.73 -12.89
C HIS A 119 16.59 -4.88 -12.89
N ASP A 120 17.74 -5.44 -13.31
CA ASP A 120 19.05 -4.78 -13.22
C ASP A 120 19.10 -3.38 -13.82
N ARG A 121 18.41 -3.16 -14.94
CA ARG A 121 18.33 -1.84 -15.59
C ARG A 121 17.26 -0.91 -15.01
N LEU A 122 16.12 -1.46 -14.57
CA LEU A 122 14.90 -0.69 -14.30
C LEU A 122 14.62 -0.51 -12.81
N GLY A 123 15.39 -1.17 -11.94
CA GLY A 123 15.13 -1.20 -10.51
C GLY A 123 13.87 -2.02 -10.19
N PHE A 124 13.13 -1.59 -9.18
CA PHE A 124 11.85 -2.19 -8.84
C PHE A 124 10.81 -1.92 -9.92
N LEU A 125 10.10 -2.97 -10.32
CA LEU A 125 9.12 -2.92 -11.38
C LEU A 125 7.76 -2.46 -10.84
N THR A 126 7.15 -1.52 -11.54
CA THR A 126 5.85 -0.92 -11.22
C THR A 126 4.92 -0.98 -12.43
N PHE A 127 3.62 -0.80 -12.19
CA PHE A 127 2.61 -0.75 -13.23
C PHE A 127 2.82 0.44 -14.19
N CYS A 128 3.03 1.63 -13.64
CA CYS A 128 3.33 2.82 -14.43
C CYS A 128 4.85 3.01 -14.60
N PRO A 129 5.36 3.27 -15.83
CA PRO A 129 6.79 3.52 -16.06
C PRO A 129 7.37 4.71 -15.29
N THR A 130 6.54 5.68 -14.88
CA THR A 130 6.99 6.84 -14.09
C THR A 130 7.48 6.48 -12.69
N ASN A 131 7.11 5.30 -12.21
CA ASN A 131 7.42 4.84 -10.85
C ASN A 131 8.57 3.82 -10.81
N LEU A 132 9.21 3.51 -11.94
CA LEU A 132 10.34 2.57 -11.99
C LEU A 132 11.55 3.10 -11.20
N GLY A 133 12.48 2.19 -10.88
CA GLY A 133 13.73 2.53 -10.21
C GLY A 133 13.59 2.39 -8.70
N THR A 134 13.63 3.52 -7.99
CA THR A 134 13.51 3.55 -6.53
C THR A 134 12.06 3.46 -6.06
N THR A 135 11.09 3.78 -6.92
CA THR A 135 9.66 3.91 -6.61
C THR A 135 9.34 4.95 -5.50
N ILE A 136 10.31 5.79 -5.11
CA ILE A 136 10.17 6.76 -4.02
C ILE A 136 9.60 8.08 -4.56
N ARG A 137 8.63 8.64 -3.85
CA ARG A 137 8.05 9.97 -4.08
C ARG A 137 7.90 10.74 -2.78
#